data_AF-A0A968WLM3-F1
#
_entry.id   AF-A0A968WLM3-F1
#
_cell.length_a   1.000
_cell.length_b   1.000
_cell.length_c   1.000
_cell.angle_alpha   90.00
_cell.angle_beta   90.00
_cell.angle_gamma   90.00
#
_symmetry.space_group_name_H-M   'P 1'
#
loop_
_entity.id
_entity.type
_entity.pdbx_description
1 polymer ?
#
loop_
_entity_poly.entity_id
_entity_poly.type
_entity_poly.pdbx_seq_one_letter_code
_entity_poly.pdbx_strand_id
1 'polypeptide(L)' 'MTWLTLLTEEGRKQEGHYFSLIKDLTLWGYFSSEVGCTQALRFNPIPGRFEGCIPYNNEPAWAG' A
#
# COMPACT_ATOMS: atom_id res chain seq x y z
N MET A 1 4.43 -27.49 30.13
CA MET A 1 4.88 -27.79 28.75
C MET A 1 4.59 -26.59 27.84
N THR A 2 5.11 -25.42 28.20
CA THR A 2 4.81 -24.09 27.61
C THR A 2 6.09 -23.30 27.28
N TRP A 3 7.26 -23.93 27.44
CA TRP A 3 8.57 -23.35 27.16
C TRP A 3 9.01 -23.53 25.70
N LEU A 4 8.54 -24.61 25.05
CA LEU A 4 8.74 -24.82 23.60
C LEU A 4 8.00 -23.76 22.77
N THR A 5 6.85 -23.27 23.24
CA THR A 5 6.10 -22.21 22.55
C THR A 5 6.81 -20.86 22.65
N LEU A 6 7.46 -20.53 23.78
CA LEU A 6 8.19 -19.25 23.94
C LEU A 6 9.39 -19.14 22.99
N LEU A 7 10.19 -20.20 22.87
CA LEU A 7 11.32 -20.25 21.95
C LEU A 7 10.89 -20.18 20.47
N THR A 8 9.71 -20.72 20.15
CA THR A 8 9.14 -20.68 18.80
C THR A 8 8.58 -19.29 18.47
N GLU A 9 8.04 -18.57 19.45
CA GLU A 9 7.60 -17.17 19.30
C GLU A 9 8.79 -16.21 19.11
N GLU A 10 9.89 -16.41 19.85
CA GLU A 10 11.11 -15.59 19.73
C GLU A 10 11.79 -15.77 18.36
N GLY A 11 11.82 -16.99 17.83
CA GLY A 11 12.36 -17.28 16.49
C GLY A 11 11.52 -16.75 15.32
N ARG A 12 10.24 -16.41 15.56
CA ARG A 12 9.34 -15.84 14.54
C ARG A 12 9.45 -14.32 14.41
N LYS A 13 10.26 -13.68 15.25
CA LYS A 13 10.57 -12.25 15.17
C LYS A 13 11.71 -12.02 14.16
N GLN A 14 11.50 -12.44 12.91
CA GLN A 14 12.38 -12.01 11.83
C GLN A 14 12.07 -10.54 11.54
N GLU A 15 12.92 -9.67 12.08
CA GLU A 15 12.98 -8.26 11.72
C GLU A 15 12.98 -8.15 10.19
N GLY A 16 12.05 -7.36 9.65
CA GLY A 16 11.71 -7.37 8.23
C GLY A 16 12.93 -7.38 7.33
N HIS A 17 12.97 -8.33 6.39
CA HIS A 17 14.05 -8.42 5.41
C HIS A 17 14.35 -7.04 4.80
N TYR A 18 15.63 -6.69 4.67
CA TYR A 18 16.09 -5.45 4.03
C TYR A 18 15.43 -5.19 2.67
N PHE A 19 15.14 -6.26 1.93
CA PHE A 19 14.40 -6.21 0.68
C PHE A 19 12.98 -5.65 0.83
N SER A 20 12.25 -6.03 1.88
CA SER A 20 10.91 -5.48 2.15
C SER A 20 10.96 -3.98 2.39
N LEU A 21 11.95 -3.50 3.13
CA LEU A 21 12.11 -2.07 3.43
C LEU A 21 12.39 -1.25 2.15
N ILE A 22 13.28 -1.74 1.27
CA ILE A 22 13.53 -1.10 -0.03
C ILE A 22 12.31 -1.17 -0.95
N LYS A 23 11.61 -2.30 -0.97
CA LYS A 23 10.41 -2.47 -1.78
C LYS A 23 9.33 -1.47 -1.35
N ASP A 24 9.11 -1.32 -0.04
CA ASP A 24 8.09 -0.42 0.48
C ASP A 24 8.45 1.05 0.20
N LEU A 25 9.73 1.42 0.34
CA LEU A 25 10.20 2.77 0.04
C LEU A 25 10.10 3.13 -1.45
N THR A 26 10.40 2.19 -2.34
CA THR A 26 10.31 2.41 -3.80
C THR A 26 8.86 2.52 -4.27
N LEU A 27 7.96 1.69 -3.73
CA LEU A 27 6.52 1.83 -3.97
C LEU A 27 6.00 3.18 -3.48
N TRP A 28 6.35 3.56 -2.26
CA TRP A 28 5.92 4.83 -1.68
C TRP A 28 6.44 6.05 -2.47
N GLY A 29 7.71 6.02 -2.88
CA GLY A 29 8.30 7.06 -3.72
C GLY A 29 7.65 7.14 -5.11
N TYR A 30 7.31 6.00 -5.72
CA TYR A 30 6.63 5.97 -7.00
C TYR A 30 5.23 6.58 -6.91
N PHE A 31 4.42 6.16 -5.92
CA PHE A 31 3.05 6.65 -5.76
C PHE A 31 2.95 8.09 -5.25
N SER A 32 4.03 8.67 -4.72
CA SER A 32 4.08 10.10 -4.36
C SER A 32 4.57 10.99 -5.52
N SER A 33 5.05 10.40 -6.62
CA SER A 33 5.53 11.14 -7.78
C SER A 33 4.38 11.54 -8.72
N GLU A 34 4.58 12.61 -9.49
CA GLU A 34 3.60 13.07 -10.50
C GLU A 34 3.23 11.95 -11.49
N VAL A 35 4.22 11.19 -11.93
CA VAL A 35 4.04 10.09 -12.89
C VAL A 35 3.24 8.94 -12.29
N GLY A 36 3.51 8.58 -11.03
CA GLY A 36 2.78 7.52 -10.35
C GLY A 36 1.32 7.90 -10.05
N CYS A 37 1.08 9.13 -9.63
CA CYS A 37 -0.27 9.65 -9.38
C CYS A 37 -1.12 9.78 -10.66
N THR A 38 -0.51 10.10 -11.81
CA THR A 38 -1.25 10.37 -13.06
C THR A 38 -1.46 9.15 -13.95
N GLN A 39 -0.50 8.22 -13.98
CA GLN A 39 -0.56 7.05 -14.88
C GLN A 39 -1.13 5.79 -14.21
N ALA A 40 -0.86 5.59 -12.91
CA ALA A 40 -1.33 4.40 -12.20
C ALA A 40 -2.65 4.65 -11.44
N LEU A 41 -2.93 5.91 -11.07
CA LEU A 41 -4.07 6.31 -10.26
C LEU A 41 -4.88 7.37 -11.00
N ARG A 42 -6.17 7.52 -10.62
CA ARG A 42 -6.96 8.67 -11.04
C ARG A 42 -6.56 9.88 -10.22
N PHE A 43 -5.74 10.74 -10.81
CA PHE A 43 -5.45 12.04 -10.24
C PHE A 43 -6.63 12.99 -10.45
N ASN A 44 -7.28 13.40 -9.36
CA ASN A 44 -8.24 14.49 -9.38
C ASN A 44 -7.86 15.52 -8.29
N PRO A 45 -7.33 16.69 -8.68
CA PRO A 45 -6.87 17.69 -7.72
C PRO A 45 -8.01 18.31 -6.90
N ILE A 46 -9.26 18.23 -7.37
CA ILE A 46 -10.43 18.78 -6.69
C ILE A 46 -11.55 17.73 -6.73
N PRO A 47 -11.70 16.90 -5.68
CA PRO A 47 -12.83 15.98 -5.61
C PRO A 47 -14.11 16.81 -5.55
N GLY A 48 -14.89 16.76 -6.64
CA GLY A 48 -16.18 17.44 -6.75
C GLY A 48 -17.25 16.79 -5.87
N ARG A 49 -18.52 16.96 -6.24
CA ARG A 49 -19.65 16.36 -5.51
C ARG A 49 -19.52 14.82 -5.49
N PHE A 50 -19.65 14.24 -4.29
CA PHE A 50 -19.66 12.79 -4.09
C PHE A 50 -20.99 12.20 -4.55
N GLU A 51 -20.95 11.31 -5.54
CA GLU A 51 -22.10 10.54 -6.01
C GLU A 51 -21.89 9.05 -5.65
N GLY A 52 -22.68 8.53 -4.72
CA GLY A 52 -22.44 7.23 -4.08
C GLY A 52 -22.93 5.99 -4.85
N CYS A 53 -23.65 6.16 -5.96
CA CYS A 53 -24.18 5.03 -6.75
C CYS A 53 -23.92 5.25 -8.24
N ILE A 54 -22.65 5.16 -8.62
CA ILE A 54 -22.20 5.18 -10.02
C ILE A 54 -21.89 3.73 -10.42
N PRO A 55 -22.35 3.24 -11.58
CA PRO A 55 -21.93 1.92 -12.09
C PRO A 55 -20.41 1.88 -12.24
N TYR A 56 -19.77 0.89 -11.61
CA TYR A 56 -18.31 0.76 -11.56
C TYR A 56 -17.76 0.24 -12.90
N ASN A 57 -16.99 1.07 -13.59
CA ASN A 57 -16.53 0.81 -14.96
C ASN A 57 -15.07 0.29 -15.06
N ASN A 58 -14.60 -0.50 -14.10
CA ASN A 58 -13.23 -1.07 -14.07
C ASN A 58 -12.13 -0.02 -14.17
N GLU A 59 -12.25 1.01 -13.35
CA GLU A 59 -11.38 2.18 -13.35
C GLU A 59 -10.24 2.05 -12.33
N PRO A 60 -9.06 2.66 -12.59
CA PRO A 60 -7.96 2.64 -11.65
C PRO A 60 -8.33 3.36 -10.35
N ALA A 61 -7.69 2.96 -9.25
CA ALA A 61 -7.94 3.53 -7.92
C ALA A 61 -7.66 5.04 -7.90
N TRP A 62 -8.34 5.75 -7.01
CA TRP A 62 -8.12 7.19 -6.81
C TRP A 62 -6.77 7.43 -6.14
N ALA A 63 -6.05 8.47 -6.59
CA ALA A 63 -4.91 8.98 -5.85
C ALA A 63 -5.43 9.59 -4.53
N GLY A 64 -4.95 9.07 -3.40
CA GLY A 64 -5.34 9.50 -2.05
C GLY A 64 -4.53 10.68 -1.52
#